data_AF-A0A962IGF2-F1
#
_entry.id   AF-A0A962IGF2-F1
#
_cell.length_a   1.000
_cell.length_b   1.000
_cell.length_c   1.000
_cell.angle_alpha   90.00
_cell.angle_beta   90.00
_cell.angle_gamma   90.00
#
_symmetry.space_group_name_H-M   'P 1'
#
loop_
_entity.id
_entity.type
_entity.pdbx_description
1 polymer ?
#
loop_
_entity_poly.entity_id
_entity_poly.type
_entity_poly.pdbx_seq_one_letter_code
_entity_poly.pdbx_strand_id
1 'polypeptide(L)'
;FRHIPIQHHFHRVITSHSLGIAKENPSFWSSLQQIEPFESEHTLFIDDNLQVLCNAKRQGVRYLLTIAQPDSNLPPRKSDDFPALDCFKQLMNGSAPAQLA
;
A
#
# COMPACT_ATOMS: atom_id res chain seq x y z
N PHE A 1 0.45 -0.09 17.51
CA PHE A 1 0.72 -1.52 17.78
C PHE A 1 0.35 -1.99 19.19
N ARG A 2 -0.58 -1.34 19.91
CA ARG A 2 -0.89 -1.73 21.30
C ARG A 2 -1.74 -3.00 21.43
N HIS A 3 -2.46 -3.38 20.37
CA HIS A 3 -3.46 -4.45 20.41
C HIS A 3 -3.07 -5.70 19.61
N ILE A 4 -2.22 -5.54 18.59
CA ILE A 4 -1.74 -6.65 17.76
C ILE A 4 -0.21 -6.53 17.67
N PRO A 5 0.55 -7.51 18.16
CA PRO A 5 2.00 -7.40 18.32
C PRO A 5 2.75 -7.69 17.01
N ILE A 6 2.36 -7.08 15.89
CA ILE A 6 3.00 -7.30 14.58
C ILE A 6 4.22 -6.40 14.32
N GLN A 7 4.50 -5.44 15.21
CA GLN A 7 5.58 -4.46 15.00
C GLN A 7 6.94 -5.10 14.74
N HIS A 8 7.22 -6.26 15.32
CA HIS A 8 8.48 -6.98 15.14
C HIS A 8 8.71 -7.53 13.72
N HIS A 9 7.68 -7.52 12.87
CA HIS A 9 7.82 -7.87 11.45
C HIS A 9 8.25 -6.68 10.57
N PHE A 10 8.36 -5.47 11.14
CA PHE A 10 8.68 -4.25 10.39
C PHE A 10 10.05 -3.71 10.81
N HIS A 11 10.92 -3.45 9.82
CA HIS A 11 12.17 -2.73 10.04
C HIS A 11 11.93 -1.26 10.45
N ARG A 12 10.88 -0.65 9.87
CA ARG A 12 10.51 0.75 10.11
C ARG A 12 9.00 0.89 10.16
N VAL A 13 8.53 1.79 11.03
CA VAL A 13 7.13 2.24 11.05
C VAL A 13 7.13 3.76 10.95
N ILE A 14 6.46 4.27 9.92
CA ILE A 14 6.28 5.69 9.68
C ILE A 14 4.77 5.96 9.61
N THR A 15 4.33 7.07 10.22
CA THR A 15 2.90 7.44 10.25
C THR A 15 2.69 8.79 9.56
N SER A 16 1.55 8.97 8.89
CA SER A 16 1.17 10.28 8.35
C SER A 16 1.14 11.38 9.41
N HIS A 17 0.73 11.03 10.63
CA HIS A 17 0.74 11.95 11.78
C HIS A 17 2.15 12.46 12.11
N SER A 18 3.16 11.58 12.10
CA SER A 18 4.56 12.01 12.31
C SER A 18 5.11 12.89 11.18
N LEU A 19 4.54 12.80 9.98
CA LEU A 19 4.89 13.66 8.84
C LEU A 19 4.09 14.96 8.80
N GLY A 20 2.96 15.04 9.52
CA GLY A 20 2.02 16.16 9.43
C GLY A 20 1.28 16.25 8.08
N ILE A 21 1.37 15.22 7.23
CA ILE A 21 0.83 15.21 5.86
C ILE A 21 -0.01 13.94 5.69
N ALA A 22 -1.26 14.10 5.25
CA ALA A 22 -2.14 12.98 4.92
C ALA A 22 -1.64 12.22 3.68
N LYS A 23 -1.88 10.90 3.59
CA LYS A 23 -1.40 10.07 2.48
C LYS A 23 -2.01 10.47 1.12
N GLU A 24 -3.20 11.04 1.16
CA GLU A 24 -3.97 11.55 0.03
C GLU A 24 -3.39 12.86 -0.52
N ASN A 25 -2.49 13.51 0.23
CA ASN A 25 -1.80 14.70 -0.23
C ASN A 25 -0.66 14.31 -1.20
N PRO A 26 -0.55 14.94 -2.38
CA PRO A 26 0.51 14.64 -3.36
C PRO A 26 1.94 14.73 -2.82
N SER A 27 2.19 15.62 -1.85
CA SER A 27 3.51 15.83 -1.25
C SER A 27 3.91 14.75 -0.24
N PHE A 28 2.97 13.91 0.20
CA PHE A 28 3.24 12.84 1.18
C PHE A 28 4.36 11.91 0.72
N TRP A 29 4.30 11.47 -0.53
CA TRP A 29 5.21 10.48 -1.09
C TRP A 29 6.64 10.99 -1.22
N SER A 30 6.81 12.23 -1.69
CA SER A 30 8.12 12.88 -1.73
C SER A 30 8.70 13.07 -0.32
N SER A 31 7.88 13.44 0.65
CA SER A 31 8.31 13.57 2.06
C SER A 31 8.64 12.21 2.68
N LEU A 32 7.88 11.17 2.37
CA LEU A 32 8.15 9.80 2.82
C LEU A 32 9.50 9.32 2.28
N GLN A 33 9.76 9.51 0.98
CA GLN A 33 11.00 9.06 0.34
C GLN A 33 12.25 9.79 0.86
N GLN A 34 12.10 11.02 1.37
CA GLN A 34 13.18 11.72 2.08
C GLN A 34 13.51 11.11 3.43
N ILE A 35 12.52 10.53 4.12
CA ILE A 35 12.67 9.92 5.45
C ILE A 35 13.14 8.47 5.34
N GLU A 36 12.54 7.73 4.40
CA GLU A 36 12.85 6.34 4.09
C GLU A 36 13.13 6.23 2.60
N PRO A 37 14.39 6.29 2.18
CA PRO A 37 14.75 6.13 0.78
C PRO A 37 14.34 4.74 0.26
N PHE A 38 13.59 4.69 -0.83
CA PHE A 38 13.23 3.47 -1.54
C PHE A 38 13.29 3.68 -3.05
N GLU A 39 13.49 2.59 -3.80
CA GLU A 39 13.48 2.57 -5.25
C GLU A 39 12.07 2.26 -5.75
N SER A 40 11.37 3.26 -6.30
CA SER A 40 9.96 3.15 -6.67
C SER A 40 9.69 2.03 -7.69
N GLU A 41 10.64 1.76 -8.59
CA GLU A 41 10.57 0.68 -9.60
C GLU A 41 10.66 -0.73 -9.01
N HIS A 42 11.21 -0.88 -7.81
CA HIS A 42 11.34 -2.14 -7.10
C HIS A 42 10.46 -2.22 -5.84
N THR A 43 9.52 -1.29 -5.70
CA THR A 43 8.67 -1.16 -4.51
C THR A 43 7.25 -1.64 -4.78
N LEU A 44 6.73 -2.46 -3.87
CA LEU A 44 5.32 -2.82 -3.77
C LEU A 44 4.64 -2.00 -2.68
N PHE A 45 3.58 -1.29 -3.04
CA PHE A 45 2.73 -0.59 -2.12
C PHE A 45 1.29 -1.11 -2.15
N ILE A 46 0.71 -1.30 -0.97
CA ILE A 46 -0.59 -1.92 -0.76
C ILE A 46 -1.40 -1.03 0.16
N ASP A 47 -2.57 -0.57 -0.29
CA ASP A 47 -3.47 0.30 0.47
C ASP A 47 -4.91 0.13 -0.03
N ASP A 48 -5.89 0.21 0.86
CA ASP A 48 -7.30 0.10 0.51
C ASP A 48 -7.90 1.44 0.05
N ASN A 49 -7.17 2.55 0.14
CA ASN A 49 -7.59 3.82 -0.43
C ASN A 49 -7.04 4.01 -1.85
N LEU A 50 -7.93 3.97 -2.86
CA LEU A 50 -7.56 4.13 -4.27
C LEU A 50 -6.93 5.49 -4.57
N GLN A 51 -7.31 6.56 -3.86
CA GLN A 51 -6.70 7.88 -4.04
C GLN A 51 -5.23 7.88 -3.60
N VAL A 52 -4.91 7.15 -2.54
CA VAL A 52 -3.53 6.99 -2.05
C VAL A 52 -2.69 6.22 -3.08
N LEU A 53 -3.24 5.13 -3.66
CA LEU A 53 -2.59 4.37 -4.73
C LEU A 53 -2.35 5.22 -5.98
N CYS A 54 -3.32 6.05 -6.38
CA CYS A 54 -3.17 6.99 -7.49
C CYS A 54 -2.02 7.98 -7.26
N ASN A 55 -1.86 8.50 -6.05
CA ASN A 55 -0.74 9.39 -5.73
C ASN A 55 0.60 8.64 -5.73
N ALA A 56 0.65 7.41 -5.22
CA ALA A 56 1.84 6.56 -5.27
C ALA A 56 2.28 6.30 -6.71
N LYS A 57 1.32 5.98 -7.59
CA LYS A 57 1.54 5.78 -9.03
C LYS A 57 2.13 7.01 -9.70
N ARG A 58 1.61 8.20 -9.39
CA ARG A 58 2.13 9.48 -9.93
C ARG A 58 3.57 9.77 -9.49
N GLN A 59 4.00 9.17 -8.39
CA GLN A 59 5.35 9.30 -7.83
C GLN A 59 6.27 8.14 -8.25
N GLY A 60 5.82 7.31 -9.20
CA GLY A 60 6.62 6.27 -9.85
C GLY A 60 6.64 4.93 -9.13
N VAL A 61 5.80 4.69 -8.11
CA VAL A 61 5.73 3.37 -7.47
C VAL A 61 5.17 2.36 -8.48
N ARG A 62 5.97 1.36 -8.83
CA ARG A 62 5.65 0.42 -9.91
C ARG A 62 4.55 -0.57 -9.53
N TYR A 63 4.69 -1.24 -8.40
CA TYR A 63 3.77 -2.30 -8.00
C TYR A 63 2.75 -1.76 -7.00
N LEU A 64 1.48 -1.78 -7.37
CA LEU A 64 0.37 -1.23 -6.59
C LEU A 64 -0.74 -2.25 -6.49
N LEU A 65 -1.20 -2.52 -5.27
CA LEU A 65 -2.34 -3.40 -5.00
C LEU A 65 -3.34 -2.72 -4.08
N THR A 66 -4.62 -2.99 -4.31
CA THR A 66 -5.67 -2.67 -3.33
C THR A 66 -6.14 -3.90 -2.57
N ILE A 67 -6.91 -3.71 -1.50
CA ILE A 67 -7.54 -4.81 -0.75
C ILE A 67 -8.97 -5.01 -1.26
N ALA A 68 -9.28 -6.26 -1.59
CA ALA A 68 -10.59 -6.67 -2.12
C ALA A 68 -11.71 -6.48 -1.08
N GLN A 69 -11.43 -6.73 0.20
CA GLN A 69 -12.41 -6.63 1.27
C GLN A 69 -11.82 -5.88 2.49
N PRO A 70 -11.76 -4.53 2.44
CA PRO A 70 -11.22 -3.75 3.55
C PRO A 70 -12.12 -3.76 4.79
N ASP A 71 -13.44 -3.91 4.60
CA ASP A 71 -14.41 -4.13 5.66
C ASP A 71 -14.99 -5.55 5.53
N SER A 72 -14.73 -6.40 6.52
CA SER A 72 -15.22 -7.78 6.55
C SER A 72 -16.74 -7.90 6.61
N ASN A 73 -17.46 -6.83 6.97
CA ASN A 73 -18.92 -6.81 7.02
C ASN A 73 -19.56 -6.49 5.66
N LEU A 74 -18.76 -6.05 4.68
CA LEU A 74 -19.22 -5.70 3.34
C LEU A 74 -18.74 -6.74 2.32
N PRO A 75 -19.47 -6.93 1.20
CA PRO A 75 -18.99 -7.76 0.11
C PRO A 75 -17.63 -7.29 -0.46
N PRO A 76 -16.79 -8.20 -0.99
CA PRO A 76 -15.59 -7.80 -1.70
C PRO A 76 -15.90 -6.85 -2.86
N ARG A 77 -15.12 -5.77 -2.97
CA ARG A 77 -15.21 -4.81 -4.06
C ARG A 77 -14.25 -5.19 -5.18
N LYS A 78 -14.67 -4.95 -6.42
CA LYS A 78 -13.81 -4.99 -7.60
C LYS A 78 -13.15 -3.63 -7.79
N SER A 79 -11.92 -3.61 -8.28
CA SER A 79 -11.23 -2.40 -8.69
C SER A 79 -10.73 -2.60 -10.11
N ASP A 80 -11.07 -1.66 -10.98
CA ASP A 80 -10.59 -1.66 -12.38
C ASP A 80 -9.22 -0.97 -12.50
N ASP A 81 -8.91 -0.06 -11.57
CA ASP A 81 -7.69 0.76 -11.59
C ASP A 81 -6.46 0.05 -11.01
N PHE A 82 -6.67 -0.82 -10.03
CA PHE A 82 -5.61 -1.54 -9.33
C PHE A 82 -6.00 -3.00 -9.06
N PRO A 83 -5.07 -3.96 -9.21
CA PRO A 83 -5.35 -5.35 -8.87
C PRO A 83 -5.70 -5.47 -7.39
N ALA A 84 -6.75 -6.23 -7.09
CA ALA A 84 -7.22 -6.43 -5.73
C ALA A 84 -6.63 -7.72 -5.14
N LEU A 85 -6.12 -7.61 -3.91
CA LEU A 85 -5.61 -8.71 -3.11
C LEU A 85 -6.70 -9.15 -2.12
N ASP A 86 -7.01 -10.45 -2.09
CA ASP A 86 -7.92 -11.02 -1.10
C ASP A 86 -7.20 -11.21 0.23
N CYS A 87 -5.97 -11.74 0.18
CA CYS A 87 -5.11 -11.88 1.36
C CYS A 87 -3.63 -11.94 0.99
N PHE A 88 -2.76 -11.56 1.94
CA PHE A 88 -1.30 -11.57 1.75
C PHE A 88 -0.70 -12.93 1.42
N LYS A 89 -1.40 -14.06 1.66
CA LYS A 89 -0.90 -15.40 1.27
C LYS A 89 -0.71 -15.53 -0.25
N GLN A 90 -1.48 -14.80 -1.05
CA GLN A 90 -1.34 -14.79 -2.52
C GLN A 90 0.06 -14.28 -2.95
N LEU A 91 0.68 -13.40 -2.16
CA LEU A 91 2.03 -12.88 -2.44
C LEU A 91 3.13 -13.90 -2.14
N MET A 92 2.91 -14.79 -1.17
CA MET A 92 3.92 -15.76 -0.73
C MET A 92 4.07 -16.94 -1.68
N ASN A 93 3.02 -17.27 -2.42
CA ASN A 93 2.97 -18.46 -3.28
C ASN A 93 3.28 -18.15 -4.75
N GLY A 94 3.77 -16.95 -5.06
CA GLY A 94 3.95 -16.49 -6.45
C GLY A 94 2.65 -16.37 -7.24
N SER A 95 1.51 -16.41 -6.56
CA SER A 95 0.16 -16.34 -7.14
C SER A 95 -0.38 -14.91 -7.08
N ALA A 96 0.50 -13.93 -7.26
CA ALA A 96 0.13 -12.53 -7.20
C ALA A 96 -0.93 -12.24 -8.29
N PRO A 97 -1.88 -11.30 -8.08
CA PRO A 97 -2.91 -10.99 -9.05
C PRO A 97 -2.30 -10.77 -10.45
N ALA A 98 -2.93 -11.35 -11.48
CA ALA A 98 -2.37 -11.49 -12.83
C ALA A 98 -1.98 -10.17 -13.53
N GLN A 99 -2.32 -9.02 -12.95
CA GLN A 99 -2.10 -7.66 -13.48
C GLN A 99 -0.83 -6.98 -12.94
N LEU A 100 0.05 -7.70 -12.25
CA LEU A 100 1.35 -7.16 -11.78
C LEU A 100 2.52 -7.34 -12.78
N ALA A 101 2.24 -7.78 -14.02
CA ALA A 101 3.23 -8.00 -15.08
C ALA A 101 3.56 -6.72 -15.87
#